data_AF-K7L3U5-F1
#
_entry.id   AF-K7L3U5-F1
#
_cell.length_a   1.000
_cell.length_b   1.000
_cell.length_c   1.000
_cell.angle_alpha   90.00
_cell.angle_beta   90.00
_cell.angle_gamma   90.00
#
_symmetry.space_group_name_H-M   'P 1'
#
loop_
_entity.id
_entity.type
_entity.pdbx_description
1 polymer ?
#
loop_
_entity_poly.entity_id
_entity_poly.type
_entity_poly.pdbx_seq_one_letter_code
_entity_poly.pdbx_strand_id
1 'polypeptide(L)' 'MSGPECCSNPPSLNPSRGCGHVDKVGGVDSYFSGSSHSKLALLMLSDVFGYEAPNLRKFADKVAAAGYYVVVPDLLDGER' A
#
# COMPACT_ATOMS: atom_id res chain seq x y z
N MET A 1 23.25 -2.27 -2.42
CA MET A 1 22.99 -1.52 -1.17
C MET A 1 22.49 -0.15 -1.58
N SER A 2 21.27 0.20 -1.20
CA SER A 2 20.83 1.59 -1.29
C SER A 2 21.79 2.44 -0.44
N GLY A 3 22.24 3.56 -1.00
CA GLY A 3 23.19 4.45 -0.31
C GLY A 3 22.58 5.07 0.94
N PRO A 4 23.36 5.86 1.70
CA PRO A 4 22.88 6.56 2.91
C PRO A 4 21.56 7.34 2.65
N GLU A 5 21.37 7.79 1.41
CA GLU A 5 20.17 8.51 0.97
C GLU A 5 18.85 7.77 1.22
N CYS A 6 18.84 6.43 1.23
CA CYS A 6 17.62 5.66 1.50
C CYS A 6 16.96 6.04 2.83
N CYS A 7 17.77 6.38 3.83
CA CYS A 7 17.32 6.73 5.17
C CYS A 7 17.40 8.24 5.43
N SER A 8 18.02 9.01 4.54
CA SER A 8 18.15 10.47 4.69
C SER A 8 16.91 11.23 4.21
N ASN A 9 16.05 10.61 3.40
CA ASN A 9 14.83 11.25 2.86
C ASN A 9 13.56 10.38 3.00
N PRO A 10 13.20 9.93 4.21
CA PRO A 10 12.03 9.08 4.39
C PRO A 10 10.77 9.77 3.86
N PRO A 11 9.83 9.00 3.26
CA PRO A 11 8.59 9.56 2.78
C PRO A 11 7.78 10.16 3.93
N SER A 12 7.15 11.32 3.69
CA SER A 12 6.13 11.84 4.59
C SER A 12 4.90 10.94 4.53
N LEU A 13 4.74 10.12 5.57
CA LEU A 13 3.62 9.19 5.71
C LEU A 13 2.30 9.96 5.82
N ASN A 14 1.26 9.42 5.18
CA ASN A 14 -0.07 10.00 5.27
C ASN A 14 -1.13 8.88 5.23
N PRO A 15 -1.59 8.40 6.41
CA PRO A 15 -2.52 7.29 6.51
C PRO A 15 -3.94 7.62 6.02
N SER A 16 -4.27 8.91 5.83
CA SER A 16 -5.55 9.35 5.26
C SER A 16 -5.46 9.65 3.75
N ARG A 17 -4.31 9.40 3.12
CA ARG A 17 -4.15 9.57 1.67
C ARG A 17 -4.62 8.32 0.92
N GLY A 18 -5.19 8.54 -0.25
CA GLY A 18 -5.64 7.50 -1.17
C GLY A 18 -7.16 7.42 -1.27
N CYS A 19 -7.66 6.74 -2.31
CA CYS A 19 -9.09 6.53 -2.52
C CYS A 19 -9.61 5.22 -1.91
N GLY A 20 -8.70 4.36 -1.48
CA GLY A 20 -8.99 3.09 -0.84
C GLY A 20 -9.29 3.21 0.66
N HIS A 21 -9.33 2.07 1.33
CA HIS A 21 -9.57 1.96 2.76
C HIS A 21 -8.62 0.92 3.37
N VAL A 22 -8.50 0.95 4.70
CA VAL A 22 -7.73 -0.06 5.45
C VAL A 22 -8.71 -1.00 6.14
N ASP A 23 -8.49 -2.30 5.96
CA ASP A 23 -9.23 -3.35 6.66
C ASP A 23 -8.31 -4.56 6.88
N LYS A 24 -8.78 -5.59 7.57
CA LYS A 24 -7.99 -6.80 7.85
C LYS A 24 -8.30 -7.93 6.87
N VAL A 25 -7.24 -8.56 6.35
CA VAL A 25 -7.32 -9.86 5.68
C VAL A 25 -6.42 -10.85 6.39
N GLY A 26 -6.98 -11.98 6.84
CA GLY A 26 -6.23 -12.97 7.61
C GLY A 26 -5.63 -12.44 8.91
N GLY A 27 -6.20 -11.36 9.47
CA GLY A 27 -5.68 -10.70 10.68
C GLY A 27 -4.65 -9.59 10.43
N VAL A 28 -4.17 -9.43 9.19
CA VAL A 28 -3.17 -8.43 8.79
C VAL A 28 -3.86 -7.17 8.27
N ASP A 29 -3.51 -6.01 8.82
CA ASP A 29 -3.97 -4.71 8.33
C ASP A 29 -3.51 -4.51 6.89
N SER A 30 -4.42 -4.16 5.99
CA SER A 30 -4.15 -4.09 4.56
C SER A 30 -4.90 -2.93 3.93
N TYR A 31 -4.23 -2.21 3.03
CA TYR A 31 -4.87 -1.18 2.22
C TYR A 31 -5.51 -1.82 0.98
N PHE A 32 -6.81 -1.58 0.82
CA PHE A 32 -7.62 -2.06 -0.29
C PHE A 32 -7.99 -0.92 -1.21
N SER A 33 -7.80 -1.12 -2.51
CA SER A 33 -8.22 -0.17 -3.53
C SER A 33 -8.88 -0.88 -4.72
N GLY A 34 -9.91 -0.26 -5.29
CA GLY A 34 -10.69 -0.84 -6.37
C GLY A 34 -11.88 -1.69 -5.90
N SER A 35 -12.62 -2.24 -6.86
CA SER A 35 -13.84 -3.02 -6.58
C SER A 35 -13.49 -4.45 -6.18
N SER A 36 -14.06 -4.92 -5.05
CA SER A 36 -14.01 -6.33 -4.63
C SER A 36 -14.68 -7.30 -5.60
N HIS A 37 -15.44 -6.79 -6.58
CA HIS A 37 -16.08 -7.59 -7.63
C HIS A 37 -15.21 -7.73 -8.88
N SER A 38 -13.98 -7.17 -8.89
CA SER A 38 -13.08 -7.37 -10.01
C SER A 38 -12.72 -8.86 -10.17
N LYS A 39 -12.62 -9.31 -11.42
CA LYS A 39 -12.18 -10.68 -11.75
C LYS A 39 -10.70 -10.92 -11.49
N LEU A 40 -9.90 -9.85 -11.42
CA LEU A 40 -8.46 -9.91 -11.25
C LEU A 40 -8.06 -9.09 -10.02
N ALA A 41 -7.31 -9.74 -9.14
CA ALA A 41 -6.73 -9.11 -7.96
C ALA A 41 -5.20 -9.00 -8.09
N LEU A 42 -4.64 -7.96 -7.49
CA LEU A 42 -3.21 -7.66 -7.50
C LEU A 42 -2.73 -7.42 -6.08
N LEU A 43 -1.79 -8.24 -5.62
CA LEU A 43 -1.13 -8.08 -4.33
C LEU A 43 0.11 -7.20 -4.53
N MET A 44 0.14 -6.03 -3.91
CA MET A 44 1.32 -5.16 -3.90
C MET A 44 2.00 -5.22 -2.54
N LEU A 45 3.32 -5.33 -2.52
CA LEU A 45 4.09 -5.36 -1.28
C LEU A 45 4.77 -4.01 -1.08
N SER A 46 4.68 -3.47 0.13
CA SER A 46 5.40 -2.26 0.50
C SER A 46 6.88 -2.54 0.74
N ASP A 47 7.69 -1.50 0.63
CA ASP A 47 9.04 -1.50 1.18
C ASP A 47 8.98 -1.29 2.71
N VAL A 48 10.16 -1.03 3.31
CA VAL A 48 10.35 -0.79 4.75
C VAL A 48 9.47 0.34 5.30
N PHE A 49 9.04 1.30 4.49
CA PHE A 49 8.22 2.42 4.96
C PHE A 49 6.73 2.06 5.08
N GLY A 50 6.32 0.88 4.63
CA GLY A 50 4.94 0.40 4.74
C GLY A 50 3.97 1.05 3.74
N TYR A 51 2.72 0.61 3.79
CA TYR A 51 1.68 1.05 2.86
C TYR A 51 1.16 2.48 3.10
N GLU A 52 1.58 3.14 4.17
CA GLU A 52 1.27 4.56 4.42
C GLU A 52 2.14 5.50 3.58
N ALA A 53 3.19 4.97 2.93
CA ALA A 53 3.98 5.72 1.97
C ALA A 53 3.07 6.19 0.82
N PRO A 54 2.97 7.52 0.58
CA PRO A 54 1.94 8.08 -0.29
C PRO A 54 2.08 7.68 -1.76
N ASN A 55 3.30 7.39 -2.20
CA ASN A 55 3.57 6.96 -3.57
C ASN A 55 3.02 5.54 -3.81
N LEU A 56 3.13 4.65 -2.82
CA LEU A 56 2.61 3.30 -2.95
C LEU A 56 1.08 3.30 -3.03
N ARG A 57 0.39 4.04 -2.15
CA ARG A 57 -1.07 4.18 -2.24
C ARG A 57 -1.52 4.81 -3.55
N LYS A 58 -0.84 5.85 -4.02
CA LYS A 58 -1.14 6.47 -5.32
C LYS A 58 -0.94 5.49 -6.49
N PHE A 59 0.03 4.58 -6.38
CA PHE A 59 0.24 3.55 -7.39
C PHE A 59 -0.84 2.47 -7.32
N ALA A 60 -1.18 2.00 -6.12
CA ALA A 60 -2.28 1.07 -5.89
C ALA A 60 -3.60 1.62 -6.43
N ASP A 61 -3.91 2.90 -6.17
CA ASP A 61 -5.12 3.55 -6.66
C ASP A 61 -5.16 3.68 -8.19
N LYS A 62 -4.02 3.92 -8.84
CA LYS A 62 -3.94 3.93 -10.31
C LYS A 62 -4.18 2.55 -10.90
N VAL A 63 -3.62 1.51 -10.29
CA VAL A 63 -3.84 0.12 -10.72
C VAL A 63 -5.29 -0.30 -10.48
N ALA A 64 -5.87 0.10 -9.35
CA ALA A 64 -7.28 -0.10 -9.06
C ALA A 64 -8.20 0.59 -10.08
N ALA A 65 -7.88 1.83 -10.46
CA ALA A 65 -8.60 2.57 -11.50
C ALA A 65 -8.52 1.90 -12.89
N ALA A 66 -7.51 1.06 -13.13
CA ALA A 66 -7.41 0.24 -14.34
C ALA A 66 -8.29 -1.03 -14.30
N GLY A 67 -9.04 -1.25 -13.22
CA GLY A 67 -10.03 -2.33 -13.10
C GLY A 67 -9.59 -3.51 -12.24
N TYR A 68 -8.48 -3.43 -11.51
CA TYR A 68 -8.00 -4.49 -10.62
C TYR A 68 -8.50 -4.28 -9.18
N TYR A 69 -8.65 -5.38 -8.43
CA TYR A 69 -8.77 -5.31 -6.97
C TYR A 69 -7.36 -5.35 -6.35
N VAL A 70 -6.93 -4.25 -5.74
CA VAL A 70 -5.56 -4.12 -5.23
C VAL A 70 -5.55 -4.26 -3.72
N VAL A 71 -4.63 -5.09 -3.21
CA VAL A 71 -4.41 -5.31 -1.78
C VAL A 71 -2.94 -5.00 -1.45
N VAL A 72 -2.71 -4.21 -0.41
CA VAL A 72 -1.38 -3.85 0.09
C VAL A 72 -1.29 -4.18 1.58
N PRO A 73 -0.82 -5.36 1.96
CA PRO A 73 -0.74 -5.77 3.37
C PRO A 73 0.39 -5.08 4.12
N ASP A 74 0.18 -4.85 5.41
CA ASP A 74 1.23 -4.48 6.35
C ASP A 74 2.02 -5.73 6.75
N LEU A 75 3.06 -6.04 5.96
CA LEU A 75 3.93 -7.18 6.25
C LEU A 75 4.82 -6.99 7.47
N LEU A 76 4.92 -5.76 7.97
CA LEU A 76 5.80 -5.40 9.08
C LEU A 76 5.04 -5.17 10.39
N ASP A 77 3.71 -5.33 10.40
CA ASP A 77 2.86 -5.15 11.58
C ASP A 77 3.09 -3.79 12.28
N GLY A 78 3.30 -2.74 11.48
CA GLY A 78 3.62 -1.41 11.98
C GLY A 78 5.06 -1.22 12.49
N GLU A 79 5.89 -2.27 12.53
CA GLU A 79 7.31 -2.19 12.88
C GLU A 79 8.14 -1.70 11.67
N ARG A 80 8.30 -0.38 11.58
CA ARG A 80 8.97 0.31 10.46
C ARG A 80 10.18 1.10 10.93
#